data_AF-A0A1V5G9Z5-F1
#
_entry.id   AF-A0A1V5G9Z5-F1
#
_cell.length_a   1.000
_cell.length_b   1.000
_cell.length_c   1.000
_cell.angle_alpha   90.00
_cell.angle_beta   90.00
_cell.angle_gamma   90.00
#
_symmetry.space_group_name_H-M   'P 1'
#
loop_
_entity.id
_entity.type
_entity.pdbx_description
1 polymer ?
#
loop_
_entity_poly.entity_id
_entity_poly.type
_entity_poly.pdbx_seq_one_letter_code
_entity_poly.pdbx_strand_id
1 'polypeptide(L)'
;MLAQLAQIEADISEYNETVQALTTQVETLQTEVDDIIGGIVEIGTCGENIHYVLYENGKLLLHGTGETYDYEIGRSPFWEREDIRSLVIGEGITAIGTSVFERCYNMATVTFPSTLTTIKARAFFMYTQGGLTSLTIPPTITTIGEKAFVDQALTSIIMPATLTTLGTYIFDGSDTLTTARVECSEVPGFCFVWCSNLRNLTLSHNVTKIGSHWINYCNSLTQLTYEGSLDEWAAVVKGGNWDGRGGQVDGTLKKVICLDGYMQYDTETKEWTEVRE
;
A
#
# COMPACT_ATOMS: atom_id res chain seq x y z
N MET A 1 41.38 55.13 -4.56
CA MET A 1 42.11 54.00 -5.15
C MET A 1 42.67 53.06 -4.08
N LEU A 2 43.68 53.44 -3.28
CA LEU A 2 44.23 52.55 -2.22
C LEU A 2 43.19 52.10 -1.17
N ALA A 3 42.35 53.02 -0.68
CA ALA A 3 41.29 52.66 0.27
C ALA A 3 40.21 51.74 -0.32
N GLN A 4 39.92 51.88 -1.61
CA GLN A 4 38.98 50.98 -2.31
C GLN A 4 39.60 49.59 -2.52
N LEU A 5 40.90 49.53 -2.82
CA LEU A 5 41.63 48.26 -2.94
C LEU A 5 41.63 47.51 -1.60
N ALA A 6 41.92 48.20 -0.51
CA ALA A 6 41.92 47.62 0.84
C ALA A 6 40.52 47.13 1.27
N GLN A 7 39.46 47.84 0.89
CA GLN A 7 38.10 47.38 1.14
C GLN A 7 37.77 46.11 0.34
N ILE A 8 38.13 46.07 -0.94
CA ILE A 8 37.92 44.89 -1.78
C ILE A 8 38.70 43.68 -1.25
N GLU A 9 39.93 43.87 -0.78
CA GLU A 9 40.73 42.80 -0.16
C GLU A 9 40.09 42.28 1.13
N ALA A 10 39.55 43.16 1.97
CA ALA A 10 38.82 42.78 3.18
C ALA A 10 37.54 41.99 2.85
N ASP A 11 36.75 42.48 1.89
CA ASP A 11 35.52 41.81 1.45
C ASP A 11 35.85 40.42 0.87
N ILE A 12 36.90 40.28 0.05
CA ILE A 12 37.34 38.98 -0.49
C ILE A 12 37.74 38.03 0.65
N SER A 13 38.42 38.52 1.68
CA SER A 13 38.82 37.70 2.83
C SER A 13 37.60 37.17 3.59
N GLU A 14 36.62 38.04 3.88
CA GLU A 14 35.38 37.66 4.56
C GLU A 14 34.55 36.65 3.75
N TYR A 15 34.48 36.84 2.42
CA TYR A 15 33.83 35.90 1.53
C TYR A 15 34.52 34.53 1.53
N ASN A 16 35.85 34.49 1.52
CA ASN A 16 36.60 33.24 1.57
C ASN A 16 36.37 32.49 2.88
N GLU A 17 36.33 33.19 4.02
CA GLU A 17 35.99 32.60 5.32
C GLU A 17 34.57 32.01 5.32
N THR A 18 33.61 32.75 4.74
CA THR A 18 32.22 32.29 4.62
C THR A 18 32.11 31.03 3.75
N VAL A 19 32.81 31.00 2.61
CA VAL A 19 32.84 29.82 1.72
C VAL A 19 33.44 28.61 2.43
N GLN A 20 34.50 28.81 3.21
CA GLN A 20 35.14 27.73 3.96
C GLN A 20 34.22 27.17 5.04
N ALA A 21 33.51 28.04 5.78
CA ALA A 21 32.52 27.64 6.77
C ALA A 21 31.36 26.85 6.14
N LEU A 22 30.81 27.32 5.02
CA LEU A 22 29.75 26.60 4.29
C LEU A 22 30.23 25.25 3.75
N THR A 23 31.45 25.18 3.22
CA THR A 23 32.05 23.92 2.76
C THR A 23 32.12 22.91 3.90
N THR A 24 32.56 23.36 5.08
CA THR A 24 32.66 22.51 6.28
C THR A 24 31.27 22.02 6.73
N GLN A 25 30.27 22.90 6.65
CA GLN A 25 28.90 22.55 7.02
C GLN A 25 28.29 21.53 6.05
N VAL A 26 28.58 21.64 4.75
CA VAL A 26 28.17 20.65 3.74
C VAL A 26 28.82 19.29 4.00
N GLU A 27 30.13 19.25 4.27
CA GLU A 27 30.84 18.00 4.58
C GLU A 27 30.30 17.34 5.86
N THR A 28 30.00 18.14 6.89
CA THR A 28 29.37 17.66 8.13
C THR A 28 28.00 17.06 7.87
N LEU A 29 27.14 17.78 7.14
CA LEU A 29 25.80 17.30 6.78
C LEU A 29 25.87 16.06 5.90
N GLN A 30 26.82 15.98 4.97
CA GLN A 30 27.03 14.80 4.14
C GLN A 30 27.41 13.59 5.00
N THR A 31 28.27 13.77 6.00
CA THR A 31 28.65 12.71 6.95
C THR A 31 27.46 12.27 7.82
N GLU A 32 26.67 13.21 8.33
CA GLU A 32 25.45 12.90 9.08
C GLU A 32 24.44 12.13 8.22
N VAL A 33 24.30 12.54 6.95
CA VAL A 33 23.47 11.84 5.96
C VAL A 33 24.01 10.43 5.71
N ASP A 34 25.31 10.25 5.49
CA ASP A 34 25.93 8.95 5.27
C ASP A 34 25.80 8.04 6.51
N ASP A 35 25.92 8.58 7.73
CA ASP A 35 25.67 7.87 9.00
C ASP A 35 24.19 7.46 9.14
N ILE A 36 23.26 8.29 8.64
CA ILE A 36 21.82 7.98 8.65
C ILE A 36 21.47 6.90 7.61
N ILE A 37 22.09 6.93 6.43
CA ILE A 37 21.77 5.98 5.34
C ILE A 37 22.55 4.67 5.48
N GLY A 38 23.72 4.66 6.13
CA GLY A 38 24.63 3.51 6.17
C GLY A 38 25.37 3.29 4.85
N GLY A 39 26.40 2.43 4.84
CA GLY A 39 27.15 2.11 3.64
C GLY A 39 26.28 1.47 2.54
N ILE A 40 26.80 1.41 1.31
CA ILE A 40 26.12 0.70 0.21
C ILE A 40 26.43 -0.80 0.30
N VAL A 41 25.38 -1.61 0.40
CA VAL A 41 25.46 -3.08 0.38
C VAL A 41 25.46 -3.59 -1.06
N GLU A 42 24.56 -3.05 -1.88
CA GLU A 42 24.32 -3.59 -3.22
C GLU A 42 23.79 -2.49 -4.15
N ILE A 43 24.18 -2.57 -5.43
CA ILE A 43 23.59 -1.77 -6.51
C ILE A 43 23.21 -2.69 -7.67
N GLY A 44 22.12 -2.37 -8.37
CA GLY A 44 21.70 -3.18 -9.50
C GLY A 44 20.62 -2.53 -10.35
N THR A 45 19.96 -3.33 -11.17
CA THR A 45 18.83 -2.91 -12.01
C THR A 45 17.61 -3.76 -11.72
N CYS A 46 16.44 -3.15 -11.77
CA CYS A 46 15.16 -3.85 -11.63
C CYS A 46 14.13 -3.41 -12.68
N GLY A 47 14.56 -2.67 -13.71
CA GLY A 47 13.80 -2.30 -14.90
C GLY A 47 14.76 -1.85 -15.99
N GLU A 48 14.25 -1.57 -17.20
CA GLU A 48 15.08 -1.13 -18.33
C GLU A 48 15.85 0.16 -18.00
N ASN A 49 15.17 1.11 -17.35
CA ASN A 49 15.71 2.40 -16.92
C ASN A 49 15.56 2.61 -15.41
N ILE A 50 15.54 1.53 -14.62
CA ILE A 50 15.40 1.58 -13.16
C ILE A 50 16.56 0.85 -12.51
N HIS A 51 17.26 1.60 -11.66
CA HIS A 51 18.36 1.14 -10.84
C HIS A 51 17.93 1.08 -9.38
N TYR A 52 18.63 0.28 -8.58
CA TYR A 52 18.44 0.25 -7.14
C TYR A 52 19.77 0.35 -6.39
N VAL A 53 19.67 0.88 -5.17
CA VAL A 53 20.74 0.91 -4.17
C VAL A 53 20.17 0.37 -2.86
N LEU A 54 20.79 -0.67 -2.31
CA LEU A 54 20.51 -1.14 -0.97
C LEU A 54 21.60 -0.65 -0.03
N TYR A 55 21.18 -0.08 1.10
CA TYR A 55 22.07 0.41 2.13
C TYR A 55 22.12 -0.52 3.35
N GLU A 56 23.18 -0.41 4.15
CA GLU A 56 23.45 -1.26 5.33
C GLU A 56 22.36 -1.15 6.41
N ASN A 57 21.66 -0.02 6.47
CA ASN A 57 20.53 0.17 7.37
C ASN A 57 19.24 -0.53 6.88
N GLY A 58 19.27 -1.21 5.74
CA GLY A 58 18.13 -1.89 5.13
C GLY A 58 17.23 -1.01 4.28
N LYS A 59 17.61 0.25 4.01
CA LYS A 59 16.89 1.09 3.04
C LYS A 59 17.19 0.61 1.62
N LEU A 60 16.15 0.33 0.86
CA LEU A 60 16.21 0.08 -0.57
C LEU A 60 15.68 1.30 -1.31
N LEU A 61 16.52 1.94 -2.12
CA LEU A 61 16.15 3.05 -3.00
C LEU A 61 16.06 2.56 -4.44
N LEU A 62 14.91 2.74 -5.08
CA LEU A 62 14.75 2.60 -6.53
C LEU A 62 14.77 3.99 -7.16
N HIS A 63 15.47 4.17 -8.26
CA HIS A 63 15.53 5.44 -8.99
C HIS A 63 15.62 5.20 -10.50
N GLY A 64 15.07 6.13 -11.29
CA GLY A 64 14.97 5.99 -12.72
C GLY A 64 13.56 6.26 -13.23
N THR A 65 13.23 5.75 -14.41
CA THR A 65 11.93 5.99 -15.04
C THR A 65 11.34 4.73 -15.65
N GLY A 66 10.01 4.70 -15.81
CA GLY A 66 9.31 3.59 -16.47
C GLY A 66 8.79 2.54 -15.49
N GLU A 67 8.91 1.26 -15.85
CA GLU A 67 8.36 0.13 -15.09
C GLU A 67 9.47 -0.80 -14.58
N THR A 68 9.31 -1.37 -13.38
CA THR A 68 10.17 -2.49 -12.98
C THR A 68 9.76 -3.76 -13.74
N TYR A 69 10.69 -4.70 -13.90
CA TYR A 69 10.43 -5.96 -14.59
C TYR A 69 9.36 -6.80 -13.89
N ASP A 70 8.64 -7.60 -14.68
CA ASP A 70 7.84 -8.71 -14.20
C ASP A 70 8.75 -9.91 -13.94
N TYR A 71 8.76 -10.40 -12.70
CA TYR A 71 9.59 -11.53 -12.32
C TYR A 71 8.75 -12.80 -12.16
N GLU A 72 9.32 -13.94 -12.58
CA GLU A 72 8.86 -15.23 -12.10
C GLU A 72 9.11 -15.34 -10.58
N ILE A 73 8.30 -16.17 -9.91
CA ILE A 73 8.45 -16.49 -8.49
C ILE A 73 9.88 -16.98 -8.22
N GLY A 74 10.57 -16.38 -7.25
CA GLY A 74 11.94 -16.74 -6.90
C GLY A 74 13.03 -16.11 -7.78
N ARG A 75 12.71 -15.13 -8.63
CA ARG A 75 13.67 -14.52 -9.57
C ARG A 75 13.94 -13.03 -9.39
N SER A 76 13.15 -12.34 -8.58
CA SER A 76 13.43 -10.93 -8.24
C SER A 76 14.77 -10.81 -7.49
N PRO A 77 15.58 -9.76 -7.73
CA PRO A 77 16.76 -9.47 -6.91
C PRO A 77 16.42 -9.19 -5.43
N PHE A 78 15.13 -8.95 -5.13
CA PHE A 78 14.64 -8.68 -3.78
C PHE A 78 13.93 -9.88 -3.14
N TRP A 79 13.86 -11.03 -3.83
CA TRP A 79 13.18 -12.22 -3.35
C TRP A 79 13.70 -12.66 -1.98
N GLU A 80 12.82 -12.78 -0.98
CA GLU A 80 13.14 -13.23 0.38
C GLU A 80 14.26 -12.44 1.07
N ARG A 81 14.43 -11.16 0.71
CA ARG A 81 15.42 -10.30 1.34
C ARG A 81 15.00 -9.92 2.76
N GLU A 82 15.67 -10.54 3.73
CA GLU A 82 15.49 -10.30 5.16
C GLU A 82 16.23 -9.07 5.68
N ASP A 83 17.03 -8.40 4.86
CA ASP A 83 17.80 -7.18 5.18
C ASP A 83 17.08 -5.89 4.73
N ILE A 84 16.10 -5.97 3.84
CA ILE A 84 15.27 -4.83 3.47
C ILE A 84 14.34 -4.47 4.64
N ARG A 85 14.38 -3.20 5.06
CA ARG A 85 13.58 -2.61 6.16
C ARG A 85 12.66 -1.50 5.67
N SER A 86 13.10 -0.74 4.67
CA SER A 86 12.31 0.33 4.08
C SER A 86 12.54 0.40 2.57
N LEU A 87 11.51 0.76 1.83
CA LEU A 87 11.57 0.93 0.38
C LEU A 87 11.22 2.37 0.02
N VAL A 88 12.05 3.02 -0.77
CA VAL A 88 11.77 4.31 -1.40
C VAL A 88 11.74 4.10 -2.91
N ILE A 89 10.56 4.27 -3.49
CA ILE A 89 10.38 4.24 -4.94
C ILE A 89 10.50 5.68 -5.44
N GLY A 90 11.53 5.95 -6.25
CA GLY A 90 11.84 7.29 -6.76
C GLY A 90 10.83 7.80 -7.80
N GLU A 91 10.74 9.12 -7.92
CA GLU A 91 9.94 9.78 -8.95
C GLU A 91 10.37 9.39 -10.36
N GLY A 92 9.38 9.25 -11.25
CA GLY A 92 9.55 8.77 -12.63
C GLY A 92 9.20 7.29 -12.81
N ILE A 93 9.15 6.52 -11.72
CA ILE A 93 8.71 5.12 -11.75
C ILE A 93 7.18 5.06 -11.78
N THR A 94 6.65 4.44 -12.82
CA THR A 94 5.22 4.42 -13.17
C THR A 94 4.52 3.10 -12.84
N ALA A 95 5.27 2.00 -12.75
CA ALA A 95 4.74 0.71 -12.33
C ALA A 95 5.75 -0.14 -11.53
N ILE A 96 5.22 -0.88 -10.55
CA ILE A 96 5.91 -2.01 -9.91
C ILE A 96 5.42 -3.31 -10.54
N GLY A 97 6.38 -4.04 -11.10
CA GLY A 97 6.22 -5.34 -11.74
C GLY A 97 5.78 -6.48 -10.82
N THR A 98 5.49 -7.61 -11.44
CA THR A 98 5.04 -8.84 -10.78
C THR A 98 6.11 -9.40 -9.86
N SER A 99 5.74 -9.78 -8.63
CA SER A 99 6.60 -10.45 -7.64
C SER A 99 7.91 -9.71 -7.29
N VAL A 100 7.99 -8.38 -7.48
CA VAL A 100 9.23 -7.61 -7.28
C VAL A 100 9.70 -7.65 -5.82
N PHE A 101 8.85 -7.36 -4.84
CA PHE A 101 9.19 -7.37 -3.40
C PHE A 101 8.56 -8.56 -2.67
N GLU A 102 8.35 -9.66 -3.39
CA GLU A 102 7.77 -10.86 -2.81
C GLU A 102 8.66 -11.40 -1.68
N ARG A 103 8.05 -11.61 -0.51
CA ARG A 103 8.66 -12.15 0.72
C ARG A 103 9.77 -11.29 1.35
N CYS A 104 9.79 -9.98 1.13
CA CYS A 104 10.69 -9.06 1.87
C CYS A 104 10.23 -8.84 3.33
N TYR A 105 10.09 -9.91 4.13
CA TYR A 105 9.27 -9.97 5.36
C TYR A 105 9.54 -8.90 6.43
N ASN A 106 10.70 -8.26 6.42
CA ASN A 106 11.09 -7.23 7.38
C ASN A 106 10.86 -5.79 6.86
N MET A 107 10.29 -5.62 5.68
CA MET A 107 9.99 -4.31 5.10
C MET A 107 8.82 -3.65 5.83
N ALA A 108 9.12 -2.64 6.64
CA ALA A 108 8.15 -1.95 7.49
C ALA A 108 7.48 -0.75 6.82
N THR A 109 8.17 -0.11 5.88
CA THR A 109 7.69 1.11 5.21
C THR A 109 7.95 1.09 3.72
N VAL A 110 7.01 1.67 2.97
CA VAL A 110 7.12 1.92 1.53
C VAL A 110 6.74 3.37 1.26
N THR A 111 7.62 4.11 0.61
CA THR A 111 7.34 5.45 0.09
C THR A 111 7.04 5.35 -1.40
N PHE A 112 5.79 5.63 -1.76
CA PHE A 112 5.32 5.68 -3.15
C PHE A 112 5.52 7.08 -3.75
N PRO A 113 5.97 7.19 -5.02
CA PRO A 113 6.08 8.47 -5.70
C PRO A 113 4.74 8.89 -6.30
N SER A 114 4.60 10.16 -6.62
CA SER A 114 3.42 10.73 -7.29
C SER A 114 3.21 10.22 -8.72
N THR A 115 4.25 9.66 -9.32
CA THR A 115 4.26 9.10 -10.67
C THR A 115 3.79 7.64 -10.75
N LEU A 116 3.68 6.93 -9.63
CA LEU A 116 3.31 5.52 -9.62
C LEU A 116 1.80 5.35 -9.83
N THR A 117 1.44 4.56 -10.85
CA THR A 117 0.04 4.32 -11.25
C THR A 117 -0.38 2.86 -11.14
N THR A 118 0.59 1.93 -11.18
CA THR A 118 0.33 0.49 -11.30
C THR A 118 1.18 -0.32 -10.32
N ILE A 119 0.55 -1.26 -9.63
CA ILE A 119 1.21 -2.30 -8.83
C ILE A 119 0.71 -3.64 -9.35
N LYS A 120 1.58 -4.44 -9.96
CA LYS A 120 1.21 -5.71 -10.59
C LYS A 120 1.08 -6.84 -9.55
N ALA A 121 0.74 -8.04 -10.05
CA ALA A 121 0.41 -9.17 -9.20
C ALA A 121 1.56 -9.53 -8.26
N ARG A 122 1.22 -9.86 -7.01
CA ARG A 122 2.17 -10.31 -5.97
C ARG A 122 3.34 -9.36 -5.68
N ALA A 123 3.29 -8.10 -6.13
CA ALA A 123 4.39 -7.16 -5.99
C ALA A 123 4.90 -7.01 -4.55
N PHE A 124 4.00 -7.05 -3.55
CA PHE A 124 4.30 -7.01 -2.11
C PHE A 124 3.74 -8.24 -1.38
N PHE A 125 3.78 -9.42 -2.01
CA PHE A 125 3.22 -10.65 -1.43
C PHE A 125 4.09 -11.20 -0.27
N MET A 126 3.53 -11.28 0.92
CA MET A 126 4.14 -11.82 2.15
C MET A 126 3.22 -12.87 2.81
N TYR A 127 3.48 -14.14 2.50
CA TYR A 127 2.54 -15.22 2.85
C TYR A 127 2.57 -15.63 4.33
N THR A 128 3.75 -15.89 4.90
CA THR A 128 3.88 -16.51 6.23
C THR A 128 4.21 -15.52 7.34
N GLN A 129 4.69 -14.34 6.97
CA GLN A 129 5.12 -13.26 7.86
C GLN A 129 4.80 -11.94 7.17
N GLY A 130 4.88 -10.84 7.91
CA GLY A 130 4.50 -9.53 7.42
C GLY A 130 5.38 -8.45 8.03
N GLY A 131 5.62 -7.39 7.26
CA GLY A 131 6.38 -6.24 7.70
C GLY A 131 5.57 -4.95 7.67
N LEU A 132 4.62 -4.80 6.73
CA LEU A 132 3.90 -3.55 6.54
C LEU A 132 2.78 -3.44 7.58
N THR A 133 3.00 -2.64 8.63
CA THR A 133 2.01 -2.45 9.70
C THR A 133 0.81 -1.60 9.28
N SER A 134 1.02 -0.68 8.34
CA SER A 134 0.00 0.19 7.75
C SER A 134 0.34 0.48 6.29
N LEU A 135 -0.68 0.54 5.44
CA LEU A 135 -0.55 0.83 4.01
C LEU A 135 -1.62 1.83 3.57
N THR A 136 -1.18 3.02 3.20
CA THR A 136 -2.01 4.00 2.50
C THR A 136 -1.66 3.93 1.02
N ILE A 137 -2.58 3.42 0.21
CA ILE A 137 -2.44 3.40 -1.24
C ILE A 137 -2.68 4.84 -1.74
N PRO A 138 -1.69 5.51 -2.33
CA PRO A 138 -1.87 6.88 -2.82
C PRO A 138 -2.90 6.95 -3.95
N PRO A 139 -3.59 8.10 -4.10
CA PRO A 139 -4.63 8.29 -5.13
C PRO A 139 -4.10 8.28 -6.56
N THR A 140 -2.77 8.29 -6.75
CA THR A 140 -2.15 8.19 -8.08
C THR A 140 -2.24 6.77 -8.65
N ILE A 141 -2.39 5.76 -7.77
CA ILE A 141 -2.53 4.36 -8.18
C ILE A 141 -3.95 4.11 -8.67
N THR A 142 -4.05 3.51 -9.85
CA THR A 142 -5.30 3.15 -10.52
C THR A 142 -5.44 1.64 -10.73
N THR A 143 -4.31 0.91 -10.72
CA THR A 143 -4.25 -0.53 -10.97
C THR A 143 -3.51 -1.27 -9.86
N ILE A 144 -4.16 -2.29 -9.28
CA ILE A 144 -3.55 -3.23 -8.32
C ILE A 144 -3.82 -4.66 -8.79
N GLY A 145 -2.76 -5.46 -8.94
CA GLY A 145 -2.84 -6.83 -9.42
C GLY A 145 -3.26 -7.86 -8.36
N GLU A 146 -3.44 -9.10 -8.81
CA GLU A 146 -3.80 -10.22 -7.95
C GLU A 146 -2.78 -10.40 -6.81
N LYS A 147 -3.26 -10.58 -5.57
CA LYS A 147 -2.41 -10.85 -4.39
C LYS A 147 -1.31 -9.81 -4.13
N ALA A 148 -1.47 -8.59 -4.63
CA ALA A 148 -0.43 -7.58 -4.56
C ALA A 148 -0.02 -7.21 -3.12
N PHE A 149 -0.94 -7.31 -2.14
CA PHE A 149 -0.75 -6.86 -0.75
C PHE A 149 -1.18 -7.91 0.29
N VAL A 150 -0.96 -9.19 -0.01
CA VAL A 150 -1.09 -10.24 1.01
C VAL A 150 0.02 -10.04 2.02
N ASP A 151 -0.31 -9.68 3.26
CA ASP A 151 0.66 -9.38 4.30
C ASP A 151 0.09 -9.71 5.69
N GLN A 152 0.90 -10.35 6.55
CA GLN A 152 0.52 -10.77 7.90
C GLN A 152 0.69 -9.68 8.97
N ALA A 153 1.15 -8.47 8.64
CA ALA A 153 1.33 -7.35 9.57
C ALA A 153 0.36 -6.18 9.33
N LEU A 154 -0.36 -6.15 8.20
CA LEU A 154 -1.26 -5.05 7.86
C LEU A 154 -2.40 -4.93 8.87
N THR A 155 -2.44 -3.84 9.62
CA THR A 155 -3.49 -3.60 10.62
C THR A 155 -4.67 -2.79 10.10
N SER A 156 -4.41 -1.93 9.11
CA SER A 156 -5.40 -1.06 8.48
C SER A 156 -5.07 -0.78 7.02
N ILE A 157 -6.12 -0.62 6.19
CA ILE A 157 -6.00 -0.26 4.77
C ILE A 157 -7.03 0.79 4.36
N ILE A 158 -6.67 1.58 3.36
CA ILE A 158 -7.57 2.47 2.61
C ILE A 158 -7.39 2.18 1.12
N MET A 159 -8.46 1.73 0.46
CA MET A 159 -8.54 1.58 -1.00
C MET A 159 -9.16 2.84 -1.59
N PRO A 160 -8.38 3.76 -2.20
CA PRO A 160 -8.87 5.05 -2.65
C PRO A 160 -9.84 4.94 -3.84
N ALA A 161 -10.65 5.97 -4.04
CA ALA A 161 -11.65 6.03 -5.11
C ALA A 161 -11.06 5.95 -6.54
N THR A 162 -9.76 6.18 -6.68
CA THR A 162 -9.03 6.20 -7.95
C THR A 162 -8.74 4.81 -8.52
N LEU A 163 -8.91 3.75 -7.72
CA LEU A 163 -8.72 2.38 -8.18
C LEU A 163 -9.81 1.96 -9.17
N THR A 164 -9.38 1.54 -10.36
CA THR A 164 -10.27 1.15 -11.47
C THR A 164 -10.01 -0.26 -11.96
N THR A 165 -8.78 -0.76 -11.86
CA THR A 165 -8.42 -2.13 -12.28
C THR A 165 -7.86 -2.89 -11.08
N LEU A 166 -8.61 -3.88 -10.60
CA LEU A 166 -8.31 -4.61 -9.37
C LEU A 166 -8.29 -6.12 -9.61
N GLY A 167 -7.17 -6.75 -9.26
CA GLY A 167 -7.03 -8.20 -9.22
C GLY A 167 -7.76 -8.81 -8.02
N THR A 168 -7.92 -10.13 -8.04
CA THR A 168 -8.52 -10.87 -6.91
C THR A 168 -7.52 -11.07 -5.76
N TYR A 169 -8.00 -11.45 -4.58
CA TYR A 169 -7.14 -11.85 -3.44
C TYR A 169 -6.14 -10.78 -2.97
N ILE A 170 -6.43 -9.49 -3.14
CA ILE A 170 -5.46 -8.40 -2.88
C ILE A 170 -4.89 -8.46 -1.46
N PHE A 171 -5.74 -8.71 -0.45
CA PHE A 171 -5.38 -8.80 0.97
C PHE A 171 -5.67 -10.19 1.55
N ASP A 172 -5.66 -11.23 0.71
CA ASP A 172 -5.94 -12.62 1.12
C ASP A 172 -5.10 -13.04 2.32
N GLY A 173 -5.77 -13.52 3.37
CA GLY A 173 -5.12 -14.04 4.57
C GLY A 173 -4.44 -12.99 5.43
N SER A 174 -4.68 -11.69 5.24
CA SER A 174 -4.16 -10.65 6.14
C SER A 174 -4.87 -10.70 7.50
N ASP A 175 -4.50 -11.67 8.33
CA ASP A 175 -5.19 -11.96 9.60
C ASP A 175 -5.05 -10.85 10.63
N THR A 176 -4.02 -10.00 10.56
CA THR A 176 -3.87 -8.84 11.46
C THR A 176 -4.70 -7.63 11.05
N LEU A 177 -5.35 -7.67 9.87
CA LEU A 177 -6.16 -6.58 9.36
C LEU A 177 -7.44 -6.46 10.18
N THR A 178 -7.57 -5.36 10.92
CA THR A 178 -8.75 -5.11 11.77
C THR A 178 -9.70 -4.08 11.18
N THR A 179 -9.18 -3.19 10.33
CA THR A 179 -9.91 -2.04 9.79
C THR A 179 -9.64 -1.86 8.30
N ALA A 180 -10.69 -1.70 7.50
CA ALA A 180 -10.59 -1.45 6.07
C ALA A 180 -11.61 -0.39 5.64
N ARG A 181 -11.14 0.57 4.83
CA ARG A 181 -12.01 1.52 4.12
C ARG A 181 -11.88 1.31 2.62
N VAL A 182 -13.01 1.19 1.94
CA VAL A 182 -13.07 1.01 0.48
C VAL A 182 -13.84 2.15 -0.14
N GLU A 183 -13.17 2.90 -1.01
CA GLU A 183 -13.73 4.07 -1.70
C GLU A 183 -13.86 3.88 -3.22
N CYS A 184 -13.26 2.82 -3.77
CA CYS A 184 -13.30 2.49 -5.18
C CYS A 184 -14.66 1.95 -5.61
N SER A 185 -14.98 2.10 -6.89
CA SER A 185 -16.32 1.78 -7.40
C SER A 185 -16.61 0.28 -7.49
N GLU A 186 -15.58 -0.52 -7.72
CA GLU A 186 -15.66 -1.98 -7.80
C GLU A 186 -14.71 -2.61 -6.78
N VAL A 187 -15.22 -3.59 -6.01
CA VAL A 187 -14.41 -4.42 -5.13
C VAL A 187 -14.26 -5.80 -5.77
N PRO A 188 -13.03 -6.30 -5.99
CA PRO A 188 -12.83 -7.57 -6.67
C PRO A 188 -13.28 -8.75 -5.80
N GLY A 189 -13.51 -9.89 -6.44
CA GLY A 189 -13.79 -11.13 -5.73
C GLY A 189 -12.62 -11.54 -4.84
N PHE A 190 -12.93 -12.20 -3.72
CA PHE A 190 -11.95 -12.68 -2.74
C PHE A 190 -11.01 -11.60 -2.16
N CYS A 191 -11.33 -10.30 -2.26
CA CYS A 191 -10.43 -9.21 -1.86
C CYS A 191 -9.85 -9.34 -0.44
N PHE A 192 -10.71 -9.64 0.53
CA PHE A 192 -10.40 -9.77 1.97
C PHE A 192 -10.65 -11.20 2.47
N VAL A 193 -10.59 -12.20 1.59
CA VAL A 193 -10.80 -13.58 2.02
C VAL A 193 -9.76 -13.95 3.10
N TRP A 194 -10.19 -14.68 4.12
CA TRP A 194 -9.32 -15.05 5.27
C TRP A 194 -8.75 -13.88 6.08
N CYS A 195 -9.24 -12.64 5.96
CA CYS A 195 -8.92 -11.59 6.93
C CYS A 195 -9.70 -11.82 8.24
N SER A 196 -9.28 -12.78 9.08
CA SER A 196 -10.14 -13.30 10.16
C SER A 196 -10.41 -12.31 11.31
N ASN A 197 -9.54 -11.32 11.53
CA ASN A 197 -9.73 -10.26 12.53
C ASN A 197 -10.35 -8.97 11.97
N LEU A 198 -10.74 -8.94 10.69
CA LEU A 198 -11.40 -7.77 10.11
C LEU A 198 -12.76 -7.57 10.80
N ARG A 199 -12.92 -6.42 11.45
CA ARG A 199 -14.11 -6.10 12.26
C ARG A 199 -14.72 -4.74 11.93
N ASN A 200 -13.91 -3.82 11.40
CA ASN A 200 -14.35 -2.48 11.01
C ASN A 200 -14.20 -2.35 9.49
N LEU A 201 -15.28 -2.54 8.75
CA LEU A 201 -15.28 -2.41 7.29
C LEU A 201 -16.26 -1.33 6.86
N THR A 202 -15.73 -0.30 6.21
CA THR A 202 -16.52 0.80 5.65
C THR A 202 -16.40 0.82 4.14
N LEU A 203 -17.54 0.85 3.47
CA LEU A 203 -17.70 1.04 2.04
C LEU A 203 -18.25 2.46 1.81
N SER A 204 -17.63 3.26 0.95
CA SER A 204 -18.24 4.55 0.56
C SER A 204 -19.42 4.34 -0.41
N HIS A 205 -20.25 5.36 -0.61
CA HIS A 205 -21.33 5.33 -1.61
C HIS A 205 -20.83 5.11 -3.05
N ASN A 206 -19.54 5.30 -3.33
CA ASN A 206 -18.97 5.02 -4.65
C ASN A 206 -19.01 3.53 -5.01
N VAL A 207 -19.03 2.64 -4.00
CA VAL A 207 -19.05 1.19 -4.22
C VAL A 207 -20.38 0.82 -4.87
N THR A 208 -20.31 0.41 -6.14
CA THR A 208 -21.47 0.01 -6.96
C THR A 208 -21.41 -1.46 -7.36
N LYS A 209 -20.26 -2.12 -7.18
CA LYS A 209 -20.08 -3.54 -7.47
C LYS A 209 -19.16 -4.22 -6.47
N ILE A 210 -19.58 -5.39 -6.00
CA ILE A 210 -18.85 -6.23 -5.05
C ILE A 210 -18.70 -7.61 -5.66
N GLY A 211 -17.47 -8.09 -5.77
CA GLY A 211 -17.14 -9.40 -6.32
C GLY A 211 -17.54 -10.56 -5.39
N SER A 212 -17.60 -11.76 -5.97
CA SER A 212 -17.95 -12.97 -5.23
C SER A 212 -16.94 -13.24 -4.11
N HIS A 213 -17.42 -13.74 -2.96
CA HIS A 213 -16.58 -14.19 -1.84
C HIS A 213 -15.61 -13.15 -1.26
N TRP A 214 -15.80 -11.85 -1.50
CA TRP A 214 -14.84 -10.80 -1.13
C TRP A 214 -14.50 -10.72 0.37
N ILE A 215 -15.37 -11.21 1.26
CA ILE A 215 -15.19 -11.27 2.73
C ILE A 215 -15.37 -12.69 3.30
N ASN A 216 -15.19 -13.73 2.48
CA ASN A 216 -15.28 -15.11 2.98
C ASN A 216 -14.24 -15.33 4.10
N TYR A 217 -14.66 -16.00 5.18
CA TYR A 217 -13.81 -16.29 6.34
C TYR A 217 -13.30 -15.06 7.12
N CYS A 218 -13.94 -13.88 6.95
CA CYS A 218 -13.77 -12.73 7.86
C CYS A 218 -14.52 -12.97 9.18
N ASN A 219 -14.00 -13.88 10.01
CA ASN A 219 -14.73 -14.40 11.17
C ASN A 219 -15.11 -13.34 12.23
N SER A 220 -14.41 -12.22 12.29
CA SER A 220 -14.73 -11.12 13.22
C SER A 220 -15.70 -10.08 12.66
N LEU A 221 -16.07 -10.16 11.38
CA LEU A 221 -16.89 -9.15 10.70
C LEU A 221 -18.38 -9.43 10.91
N THR A 222 -18.96 -8.87 11.98
CA THR A 222 -20.39 -9.03 12.28
C THR A 222 -21.27 -7.96 11.66
N GLN A 223 -20.69 -6.81 11.33
CA GLN A 223 -21.37 -5.69 10.68
C GLN A 223 -20.42 -4.96 9.74
N LEU A 224 -20.97 -4.32 8.71
CA LEU A 224 -20.24 -3.37 7.88
C LEU A 224 -21.05 -2.07 7.71
N THR A 225 -20.36 -0.97 7.44
CA THR A 225 -20.96 0.32 7.13
C THR A 225 -20.89 0.58 5.62
N TYR A 226 -22.01 0.97 5.03
CA TYR A 226 -22.10 1.52 3.69
C TYR A 226 -22.52 2.99 3.79
N GLU A 227 -21.67 3.93 3.37
CA GLU A 227 -21.92 5.38 3.46
C GLU A 227 -22.86 5.89 2.35
N GLY A 228 -23.88 5.10 2.02
CA GLY A 228 -24.98 5.44 1.13
C GLY A 228 -26.32 5.03 1.76
N SER A 229 -27.40 5.34 1.07
CA SER A 229 -28.77 4.92 1.43
C SER A 229 -29.01 3.42 1.23
N LEU A 230 -30.09 2.91 1.80
CA LEU A 230 -30.58 1.55 1.56
C LEU A 230 -30.93 1.31 0.09
N ASP A 231 -31.44 2.33 -0.61
CA ASP A 231 -31.76 2.24 -2.04
C ASP A 231 -30.47 2.11 -2.88
N GLU A 232 -29.42 2.88 -2.55
CA GLU A 232 -28.11 2.75 -3.17
C GLU A 232 -27.49 1.39 -2.85
N TRP A 233 -27.60 0.92 -1.60
CA TRP A 233 -27.14 -0.41 -1.21
C TRP A 233 -27.86 -1.51 -1.99
N ALA A 234 -29.18 -1.41 -2.16
CA ALA A 234 -29.96 -2.36 -2.95
C ALA A 234 -29.50 -2.40 -4.41
N ALA A 235 -29.10 -1.25 -4.97
CA ALA A 235 -28.59 -1.13 -6.34
C ALA A 235 -27.16 -1.69 -6.53
N VAL A 236 -26.37 -1.86 -5.47
CA VAL A 236 -25.03 -2.46 -5.57
C VAL A 236 -25.13 -3.86 -6.17
N VAL A 237 -24.38 -4.09 -7.26
CA VAL A 237 -24.26 -5.40 -7.91
C VAL A 237 -23.40 -6.31 -7.04
N LYS A 238 -24.01 -7.36 -6.46
CA LYS A 238 -23.34 -8.26 -5.53
C LYS A 238 -23.07 -9.62 -6.18
N GLY A 239 -21.81 -10.04 -6.14
CA GLY A 239 -21.39 -11.36 -6.59
C GLY A 239 -21.92 -12.48 -5.68
N GLY A 240 -21.69 -13.73 -6.09
CA GLY A 240 -22.08 -14.89 -5.31
C GLY A 240 -21.41 -14.88 -3.93
N ASN A 241 -22.17 -15.19 -2.88
CA ASN A 241 -21.67 -15.23 -1.51
C ASN A 241 -20.98 -13.93 -1.06
N TRP A 242 -21.49 -12.78 -1.51
CA TRP A 242 -20.98 -11.47 -1.13
C TRP A 242 -21.01 -11.24 0.39
N ASP A 243 -21.89 -11.91 1.12
CA ASP A 243 -22.05 -11.75 2.58
C ASP A 243 -21.18 -12.71 3.40
N GLY A 244 -20.20 -13.37 2.76
CA GLY A 244 -19.22 -14.24 3.40
C GLY A 244 -19.72 -15.66 3.69
N ARG A 245 -20.90 -16.05 3.19
CA ARG A 245 -21.54 -17.35 3.47
C ARG A 245 -21.24 -18.47 2.46
N GLY A 246 -20.23 -18.30 1.62
CA GLY A 246 -19.93 -19.23 0.52
C GLY A 246 -18.97 -20.36 0.84
N GLY A 247 -18.56 -20.54 2.11
CA GLY A 247 -17.52 -21.47 2.54
C GLY A 247 -18.05 -22.65 3.35
N GLN A 248 -17.13 -23.44 3.93
CA GLN A 248 -17.48 -24.55 4.84
C GLN A 248 -18.04 -24.07 6.20
N VAL A 249 -17.93 -22.77 6.47
CA VAL A 249 -18.35 -22.11 7.72
C VAL A 249 -19.34 -21.01 7.35
N ASP A 250 -20.42 -20.89 8.13
CA ASP A 250 -21.38 -19.80 7.97
C ASP A 250 -20.68 -18.44 8.19
N GLY A 251 -20.90 -17.51 7.27
CA GLY A 251 -20.40 -16.14 7.37
C GLY A 251 -20.97 -15.42 8.60
N THR A 252 -20.16 -14.56 9.20
CA THR A 252 -20.48 -13.87 10.46
C THR A 252 -21.18 -12.52 10.28
N LEU A 253 -21.22 -11.98 9.06
CA LEU A 253 -21.86 -10.71 8.74
C LEU A 253 -23.37 -10.78 8.95
N LYS A 254 -23.88 -10.02 9.91
CA LYS A 254 -25.31 -9.99 10.27
C LYS A 254 -25.98 -8.66 9.99
N LYS A 255 -25.21 -7.58 9.82
CA LYS A 255 -25.76 -6.23 9.67
C LYS A 255 -25.01 -5.42 8.62
N VAL A 256 -25.74 -4.71 7.77
CA VAL A 256 -25.19 -3.66 6.90
C VAL A 256 -25.84 -2.34 7.30
N ILE A 257 -25.05 -1.41 7.82
CA ILE A 257 -25.52 -0.10 8.25
C ILE A 257 -25.45 0.85 7.07
N CYS A 258 -26.57 1.51 6.76
CA CYS A 258 -26.70 2.55 5.73
C CYS A 258 -27.02 3.89 6.40
N LEU A 259 -27.10 4.97 5.63
CA LEU A 259 -27.36 6.32 6.16
C LEU A 259 -28.81 6.52 6.64
N ASP A 260 -29.77 5.78 6.10
CA ASP A 260 -31.22 5.89 6.32
C ASP A 260 -31.84 4.60 6.89
N GLY A 261 -31.00 3.71 7.46
CA GLY A 261 -31.43 2.46 8.08
C GLY A 261 -30.37 1.36 7.99
N TYR A 262 -30.80 0.10 8.02
CA TYR A 262 -29.89 -1.04 7.92
C TYR A 262 -30.53 -2.28 7.29
N MET A 263 -29.68 -3.14 6.72
CA MET A 263 -30.04 -4.53 6.42
C MET A 263 -29.67 -5.44 7.59
N GLN A 264 -30.53 -6.39 7.91
CA GLN A 264 -30.33 -7.38 8.96
C GLN A 264 -30.51 -8.79 8.40
N TYR A 265 -29.54 -9.67 8.66
CA TYR A 265 -29.64 -11.07 8.31
C TYR A 265 -30.37 -11.84 9.40
N ASP A 266 -31.37 -12.61 9.01
CA ASP A 266 -32.09 -13.55 9.84
C ASP A 266 -31.47 -14.95 9.71
N THR A 267 -30.99 -15.50 10.82
CA THR A 267 -30.30 -16.81 10.83
C THR A 267 -31.24 -18.01 10.69
N GLU A 268 -32.53 -17.84 10.97
CA GLU A 268 -33.54 -18.89 10.86
C GLU A 268 -34.06 -18.99 9.42
N THR A 269 -34.44 -17.85 8.83
CA THR A 269 -34.97 -17.80 7.46
C THR A 269 -33.88 -17.80 6.40
N LYS A 270 -32.65 -17.40 6.77
CA LYS A 270 -31.51 -17.19 5.87
C LYS A 270 -31.74 -16.05 4.87
N GLU A 271 -32.53 -15.05 5.27
CA GLU A 271 -32.88 -13.91 4.43
C GLU A 271 -32.34 -12.60 5.02
N TRP A 272 -32.08 -11.65 4.13
CA TRP A 272 -31.77 -10.27 4.48
C TRP A 272 -33.04 -9.43 4.49
N THR A 273 -33.31 -8.72 5.57
CA THR A 273 -34.45 -7.81 5.71
C THR A 273 -33.98 -6.37 5.86
N GLU A 274 -34.74 -5.45 5.28
CA GLU A 274 -34.50 -4.01 5.36
C GLU A 274 -35.25 -3.41 6.56
N VAL A 275 -34.59 -2.53 7.31
CA VAL A 275 -35.19 -1.74 8.41
C VAL A 275 -34.85 -0.28 8.19
N ARG A 276 -35.87 0.56 7.96
CA ARG A 276 -35.74 2.02 7.81
C ARG A 276 -35.94 2.72 9.16
N GLU A 277 -35.18 3.78 9.38
CA GLU A 277 -35.29 4.66 10.57
C GLU A 277 -36.20 5.88 10.33
#